data_AF-Q4D049-F1
#
_entry.id   AF-Q4D049-F1
#
_cell.length_a   1.000
_cell.length_b   1.000
_cell.length_c   1.000
_cell.angle_alpha   90.00
_cell.angle_beta   90.00
_cell.angle_gamma   90.00
#
_symmetry.space_group_name_H-M   'P 1'
#
loop_
_entity.id
_entity.type
_entity.pdbx_description
1 polymer ?
#
loop_
_entity_poly.entity_id
_entity_poly.type
_entity_poly.pdbx_seq_one_letter_code
_entity_poly.pdbx_strand_id
1 'polypeptide(L)'
;MAFCDLSMALNTLLLLALFVGYGVNAVFLPNVHPQTFEKNEIIPIQVNVLTSVRTHVPYDYYDHFPTCRPIAPLGGKVGNIGGVLMGDRIKSSPYENIRLLHKCYV
;
A
#
# COMPACT_ATOMS: atom_id res chain seq x y z
N MET A 1 29.02 22.27 43.61
CA MET A 1 29.21 21.64 42.29
C MET A 1 28.63 20.23 42.27
N ALA A 2 29.06 19.32 43.17
CA ALA A 2 28.55 17.94 43.24
C ALA A 2 27.02 17.76 43.37
N PHE A 3 26.31 18.65 44.09
CA PHE A 3 24.83 18.61 44.17
C PHE A 3 24.15 18.95 42.84
N CYS A 4 24.79 19.78 42.00
CA CYS A 4 24.30 20.08 40.66
C CYS A 4 24.47 18.84 39.76
N ASP A 5 25.62 18.19 39.80
CA ASP A 5 25.92 17.02 38.98
C ASP A 5 24.99 15.83 39.29
N LEU A 6 24.70 15.57 40.58
CA LEU A 6 23.77 14.51 40.98
C LEU A 6 22.32 14.78 40.55
N SER A 7 21.88 16.05 40.65
CA SER A 7 20.55 16.47 40.18
C SER A 7 20.42 16.28 38.66
N MET A 8 21.45 16.66 37.90
CA MET A 8 21.50 16.47 36.45
C MET A 8 21.50 14.99 36.07
N ALA A 9 22.27 14.15 36.79
CA ALA A 9 22.30 12.70 36.58
C ALA A 9 20.94 12.03 36.90
N LEU A 10 20.26 12.45 37.98
CA LEU A 10 18.95 11.92 38.34
C LEU A 10 17.89 12.32 37.31
N ASN A 11 17.89 13.57 36.85
CA ASN A 11 16.96 14.05 35.83
C ASN A 11 17.18 13.36 34.48
N THR A 12 18.42 13.13 34.08
CA THR A 12 18.73 12.39 32.84
C THR A 12 18.30 10.92 32.93
N LEU A 13 18.51 10.26 34.07
CA LEU A 13 18.04 8.89 34.30
C LEU A 13 16.50 8.81 34.29
N LEU A 14 15.82 9.77 34.92
CA LEU A 14 14.36 9.86 34.92
C LEU A 14 13.82 10.03 33.48
N LEU A 15 14.44 10.90 32.68
CA LEU A 15 14.07 11.09 31.27
C LEU A 15 14.31 9.81 30.46
N LEU A 16 15.42 9.11 30.67
CA LEU A 16 15.69 7.83 30.00
C LEU A 16 14.66 6.76 30.39
N ALA A 17 14.31 6.67 31.68
CA ALA A 17 13.31 5.73 32.18
C ALA A 17 11.92 6.03 31.59
N LEU A 18 11.56 7.31 31.45
CA LEU A 18 10.36 7.71 30.73
C LEU A 18 10.39 7.23 29.28
N PHE A 19 11.46 7.49 28.52
CA PHE A 19 11.57 7.05 27.13
C PHE A 19 11.49 5.53 26.96
N VAL A 20 12.12 4.75 27.85
CA VAL A 20 12.07 3.28 27.82
C VAL A 20 10.67 2.76 28.17
N GLY A 21 9.95 3.46 29.05
CA GLY A 21 8.59 3.08 29.44
C GLY A 21 7.54 3.28 28.34
N TYR A 22 7.78 4.20 27.39
CA TYR A 22 6.90 4.36 26.23
C TYR A 22 7.19 3.29 25.17
N GLY A 23 6.47 2.18 25.23
CA GLY A 23 6.41 1.24 24.12
C GLY A 23 5.85 1.94 22.86
N VAL A 24 6.62 1.97 21.77
CA VAL A 24 6.13 2.47 20.48
C VAL A 24 5.45 1.33 19.74
N ASN A 25 4.15 1.48 19.45
CA ASN A 25 3.45 0.59 18.52
C ASN A 25 3.61 1.11 17.10
N ALA A 26 4.23 0.30 16.23
CA ALA A 26 4.33 0.59 14.81
C ALA A 26 3.66 -0.53 14.01
N VAL A 27 2.91 -0.17 12.98
CA VAL A 27 2.27 -1.11 12.06
C VAL A 27 2.73 -0.79 10.65
N PHE A 28 3.22 -1.81 9.93
CA PHE A 28 3.51 -1.67 8.50
C PHE A 28 2.21 -1.66 7.71
N LEU A 29 2.04 -0.65 6.87
CA LEU A 29 0.88 -0.56 5.98
C LEU A 29 1.07 -1.51 4.79
N PRO A 30 0.05 -2.31 4.42
CA PRO A 30 0.14 -3.18 3.26
C PRO A 30 0.17 -2.36 1.96
N ASN A 31 0.91 -2.84 0.97
CA ASN A 31 0.93 -2.31 -0.41
C ASN A 31 1.28 -0.81 -0.54
N VAL A 32 2.11 -0.27 0.34
CA VAL A 32 2.56 1.15 0.26
C VAL A 32 3.88 1.34 -0.47
N HIS A 33 4.72 0.30 -0.56
CA HIS A 33 5.99 0.39 -1.27
C HIS A 33 5.77 0.23 -2.79
N PRO A 34 6.56 0.94 -3.63
CA PRO A 34 6.58 0.65 -5.06
C PRO A 34 7.12 -0.76 -5.30
N GLN A 35 6.47 -1.51 -6.19
CA GLN A 35 6.98 -2.78 -6.69
C GLN A 35 7.96 -2.49 -7.82
N THR A 36 9.16 -3.07 -7.75
CA THR A 36 10.14 -3.00 -8.82
C THR A 36 10.11 -4.29 -9.62
N PHE A 37 10.21 -4.16 -10.93
CA PHE A 37 10.26 -5.28 -11.85
C PHE A 37 11.55 -5.21 -12.67
N GLU A 38 12.14 -6.37 -12.95
CA GLU A 38 13.29 -6.51 -13.82
C GLU A 38 12.92 -6.38 -15.31
N LYS A 39 13.94 -6.21 -16.15
CA LYS A 39 13.78 -6.18 -17.59
C LYS A 39 13.18 -7.50 -18.08
N ASN A 40 12.20 -7.41 -18.99
CA ASN A 40 11.48 -8.55 -19.55
C ASN A 40 10.72 -9.39 -18.51
N GLU A 41 10.61 -8.95 -17.24
CA GLU A 41 9.80 -9.65 -16.25
C GLU A 41 8.32 -9.60 -16.64
N ILE A 42 7.59 -10.68 -16.35
CA ILE A 42 6.14 -10.72 -16.55
C ILE A 42 5.48 -9.93 -15.43
N ILE A 43 4.73 -8.89 -15.78
CA ILE A 43 4.03 -8.03 -14.83
C ILE A 43 2.59 -8.54 -14.66
N PRO A 44 2.13 -8.75 -13.41
CA PRO A 44 0.72 -9.02 -13.16
C PRO A 44 -0.10 -7.76 -13.40
N ILE A 45 -0.79 -7.69 -14.54
CA ILE A 45 -1.73 -6.61 -14.84
C ILE A 45 -3.03 -6.87 -14.11
N GLN A 46 -3.48 -5.86 -13.37
CA GLN A 46 -4.70 -5.90 -12.57
C GLN A 46 -5.54 -4.66 -12.88
N VAL A 47 -6.84 -4.76 -12.65
CA VAL A 47 -7.81 -3.70 -12.89
C VAL A 47 -8.38 -3.19 -11.58
N ASN A 48 -8.65 -1.89 -11.50
CA ASN A 48 -9.28 -1.27 -10.34
C ASN A 48 -10.77 -1.01 -10.62
N VAL A 49 -11.50 -0.60 -9.58
CA VAL A 49 -12.89 -0.14 -9.70
C VAL A 49 -13.02 0.99 -10.73
N LEU A 50 -14.19 1.08 -11.36
CA LEU A 50 -14.51 2.09 -12.36
C LEU A 50 -14.99 3.36 -11.67
N THR A 51 -14.33 4.48 -11.98
CA THR A 51 -14.68 5.79 -11.43
C THR A 51 -15.19 6.71 -12.55
N SER A 52 -16.06 7.64 -12.19
CA SER A 52 -16.55 8.67 -13.11
C SER A 52 -16.71 9.99 -12.35
N VAL A 53 -16.38 11.09 -13.02
CA VAL A 53 -16.53 12.46 -12.48
C VAL A 53 -17.99 12.77 -12.14
N ARG A 54 -18.95 12.06 -12.75
CA ARG A 54 -20.39 12.29 -12.57
C ARG A 54 -21.01 11.43 -11.48
N THR A 55 -20.28 10.49 -10.89
CA THR A 55 -20.83 9.49 -9.97
C THR A 55 -20.12 9.52 -8.63
N HIS A 56 -20.87 9.47 -7.54
CA HIS A 56 -20.30 9.56 -6.19
C HIS A 56 -19.68 8.25 -5.69
N VAL A 57 -20.04 7.11 -6.28
CA VAL A 57 -19.62 5.77 -5.84
C VAL A 57 -18.91 5.06 -7.00
N PRO A 58 -17.76 4.40 -6.76
CA PRO A 58 -17.11 3.58 -7.77
C PRO A 58 -17.95 2.35 -8.11
N TYR A 59 -17.89 1.92 -9.36
CA TYR A 59 -18.54 0.69 -9.83
C TYR A 59 -17.56 -0.46 -9.92
N ASP A 60 -18.07 -1.67 -9.74
CA ASP A 60 -17.31 -2.87 -10.00
C ASP A 60 -16.88 -2.95 -11.48
N TYR A 61 -15.62 -3.31 -11.72
CA TYR A 61 -15.03 -3.36 -13.06
C TYR A 61 -15.76 -4.32 -14.03
N TYR A 62 -16.32 -5.43 -13.52
CA TYR A 62 -16.89 -6.49 -14.35
C TYR A 62 -18.42 -6.57 -14.34
N ASP A 63 -19.10 -5.76 -13.52
CA ASP A 63 -20.56 -5.87 -13.34
C ASP A 63 -21.36 -4.94 -14.25
N HIS A 64 -20.82 -3.76 -14.61
CA HIS A 64 -21.60 -2.70 -15.26
C HIS A 64 -21.40 -2.58 -16.77
N PHE A 65 -20.28 -3.09 -17.31
CA PHE A 65 -19.94 -2.96 -18.72
C PHE A 65 -19.59 -4.33 -19.32
N PRO A 66 -19.87 -4.58 -20.62
CA PRO A 66 -19.51 -5.81 -21.30
C PRO A 66 -17.99 -5.83 -21.58
N THR A 67 -17.20 -6.07 -20.53
CA THR A 67 -15.73 -6.16 -20.60
C THR A 67 -15.28 -7.62 -20.67
N CYS A 68 -14.12 -7.85 -21.29
CA CYS A 68 -13.51 -9.18 -21.34
C CYS A 68 -13.12 -9.64 -19.94
N ARG A 69 -13.63 -10.81 -19.51
CA ARG A 69 -13.24 -11.43 -18.24
C ARG A 69 -11.93 -12.21 -18.40
N PRO A 70 -11.08 -12.25 -17.36
CA PRO A 70 -9.89 -13.10 -17.37
C PRO A 70 -10.25 -14.57 -17.45
N ILE A 71 -9.32 -15.37 -17.98
CA ILE A 71 -9.43 -16.84 -18.02
C ILE A 71 -9.30 -17.40 -16.60
N ALA A 72 -8.37 -16.86 -15.81
CA ALA A 72 -8.21 -17.20 -14.41
C ALA A 72 -9.41 -16.72 -13.57
N PRO A 73 -9.72 -17.39 -12.44
CA PRO A 73 -10.74 -16.94 -11.51
C PRO A 73 -10.55 -15.48 -11.10
N LEU A 74 -11.66 -14.76 -10.96
CA LEU A 74 -11.65 -13.38 -10.46
C LEU A 74 -11.12 -13.36 -9.03
N GLY A 75 -9.84 -13.04 -8.87
CA GLY A 75 -9.23 -12.76 -7.59
C GLY A 75 -9.54 -11.33 -7.15
N GLY A 76 -9.78 -11.13 -5.86
CA GLY A 76 -9.86 -9.81 -5.24
C GLY A 76 -8.64 -9.56 -4.37
N LYS A 77 -7.67 -8.78 -4.84
CA LYS A 77 -6.58 -8.28 -4.00
C LYS A 77 -7.01 -6.99 -3.33
N VAL A 78 -6.61 -6.87 -2.08
CA VAL A 78 -6.78 -5.64 -1.31
C VAL A 78 -5.67 -4.67 -1.72
N GLY A 79 -6.04 -3.44 -2.07
CA GLY A 79 -5.08 -2.40 -2.44
C GLY A 79 -4.34 -1.82 -1.24
N ASN A 80 -4.19 -0.49 -1.23
CA ASN A 80 -3.72 0.23 -0.05
C ASN A 80 -4.83 0.31 1.02
N ILE A 81 -4.49 0.85 2.21
CA ILE A 81 -5.44 1.03 3.31
C ILE A 81 -6.68 1.84 2.91
N GLY A 82 -6.52 2.87 2.08
CA GLY A 82 -7.63 3.71 1.59
C GLY A 82 -8.65 2.89 0.78
N GLY A 83 -8.17 2.07 -0.14
CA GLY A 83 -9.02 1.16 -0.91
C GLY A 83 -9.74 0.15 -0.03
N VAL A 84 -9.10 -0.36 1.04
CA VAL A 84 -9.76 -1.25 2.01
C VAL A 84 -10.95 -0.55 2.67
N LEU A 85 -10.74 0.68 3.13
CA LEU A 85 -11.76 1.48 3.81
C LEU A 85 -12.92 1.87 2.89
N MET A 86 -12.64 2.09 1.61
CA MET A 86 -13.68 2.35 0.60
C MET A 86 -14.40 1.08 0.13
N GLY A 87 -13.91 -0.12 0.49
CA GLY A 87 -14.46 -1.40 0.04
C GLY A 87 -13.97 -1.83 -1.35
N ASP A 88 -12.99 -1.13 -1.91
CA ASP A 88 -12.44 -1.41 -3.24
C ASP A 88 -11.66 -2.73 -3.26
N ARG A 89 -11.74 -3.42 -4.40
CA ARG A 89 -11.02 -4.66 -4.67
C ARG A 89 -10.34 -4.54 -6.02
N ILE A 90 -9.03 -4.73 -6.02
CA ILE A 90 -8.25 -4.89 -7.25
C ILE A 90 -8.58 -6.27 -7.81
N LYS A 91 -8.99 -6.33 -9.09
CA LYS A 91 -9.35 -7.59 -9.76
C LYS A 91 -8.30 -8.01 -10.78
N SER A 92 -8.23 -9.30 -11.06
CA SER A 92 -7.40 -9.85 -12.14
C SER A 92 -7.80 -9.26 -13.48
N SER A 93 -6.84 -8.83 -14.31
CA SER A 93 -7.11 -8.35 -15.66
C SER A 93 -7.13 -9.50 -16.68
N PRO A 94 -7.75 -9.33 -17.87
CA PRO A 94 -7.68 -10.32 -18.95
C PRO A 94 -6.33 -10.33 -19.69
N TYR A 95 -5.40 -9.44 -19.35
CA TYR A 95 -4.13 -9.29 -20.03
C TYR A 95 -3.05 -10.07 -19.30
N GLU A 96 -2.61 -11.17 -19.92
CA GLU A 96 -1.55 -12.04 -19.41
C GLU A 96 -0.26 -11.89 -20.23
N ASN A 97 0.87 -12.33 -19.69
CA ASN A 97 2.18 -12.32 -20.35
C ASN A 97 2.68 -10.92 -20.78
N ILE A 98 2.18 -9.85 -20.16
CA ILE A 98 2.68 -8.49 -20.37
C ILE A 98 4.05 -8.37 -19.74
N ARG A 99 5.01 -7.82 -20.48
CA ARG A 99 6.39 -7.59 -20.02
C ARG A 99 6.71 -6.11 -20.03
N LEU A 100 7.57 -5.66 -19.12
CA LEU A 100 8.10 -4.30 -19.16
C LEU A 100 8.83 -4.08 -20.49
N LEU A 101 8.35 -3.12 -21.28
CA LEU A 101 9.05 -2.65 -22.47
C LEU A 101 10.29 -1.83 -22.07
N HIS A 102 11.24 -1.73 -23.00
CA HIS A 102 12.47 -0.95 -22.85
C HIS A 102 12.17 0.48 -22.37
N LYS A 103 13.10 1.07 -21.60
CA LYS A 103 13.07 2.48 -21.19
C LYS A 103 12.57 3.38 -22.33
N CYS A 104 11.35 3.92 -22.18
CA CYS A 104 10.94 5.13 -22.86
C CYS A 104 11.64 6.28 -22.14
N TYR A 105 12.88 6.58 -22.52
CA TYR A 105 13.40 7.93 -22.34
C TYR A 105 12.83 8.76 -23.50
N VAL A 106 12.06 9.79 -23.15
CA VAL A 106 12.04 11.04 -23.91
C VAL A 106 13.01 11.96 -23.20
#